data_AF-A0A7K1SF65-F1
#
_entry.id   AF-A0A7K1SF65-F1
#
_cell.length_a   1.000
_cell.length_b   1.000
_cell.length_c   1.000
_cell.angle_alpha   90.00
_cell.angle_beta   90.00
_cell.angle_gamma   90.00
#
_symmetry.space_group_name_H-M   'P 1'
#
loop_
_entity.id
_entity.type
_entity.pdbx_description
1 polymer ?
#
loop_
_entity_poly.entity_id
_entity_poly.type
_entity_poly.pdbx_seq_one_letter_code
_entity_poly.pdbx_strand_id
1 'polypeptide(L)'
;MTTPSNAYLLKEYIKTLLATEVVFPGILPRRWGNEFTRAELQAIYFGLAFVIKTADPITQRTLIDDFCRVQGPNLKLHWFLGAYWRDIVQLLKDYPDSCYHPLGEN
;
A
#
# COMPACT_ATOMS: atom_id res chain seq x y z
N MET A 1 -11.67 -9.38 -16.92
CA MET A 1 -11.22 -8.14 -16.25
C MET A 1 -10.21 -8.56 -15.20
N THR A 2 -8.96 -8.16 -15.32
CA THR A 2 -7.93 -8.46 -14.33
C THR A 2 -8.12 -7.56 -13.12
N THR A 3 -8.44 -8.14 -11.97
CA THR A 3 -8.48 -7.42 -10.69
C THR A 3 -7.09 -6.83 -10.44
N PRO A 4 -6.96 -5.52 -10.15
CA PRO A 4 -5.68 -4.93 -9.84
C PRO A 4 -5.05 -5.61 -8.61
N SER A 5 -3.74 -5.82 -8.64
CA SER A 5 -3.02 -6.41 -7.51
C SER A 5 -3.09 -5.50 -6.28
N ASN A 6 -2.95 -6.07 -5.08
CA ASN A 6 -2.93 -5.31 -3.82
C ASN A 6 -1.85 -4.21 -3.84
N ALA A 7 -0.70 -4.50 -4.46
CA ALA A 7 0.39 -3.54 -4.64
C ALA A 7 0.00 -2.39 -5.59
N TYR A 8 -0.69 -2.69 -6.69
CA TYR A 8 -1.20 -1.64 -7.58
C TYR A 8 -2.19 -0.73 -6.86
N LEU A 9 -3.17 -1.31 -6.14
CA LEU A 9 -4.15 -0.52 -5.39
C LEU A 9 -3.51 0.34 -4.29
N LEU A 10 -2.49 -0.18 -3.60
CA LEU A 10 -1.74 0.61 -2.62
C LEU A 10 -0.97 1.77 -3.27
N LYS A 11 -0.29 1.51 -4.40
CA LYS A 11 0.40 2.54 -5.19
C LYS A 11 -0.59 3.60 -5.68
N GLU A 12 -1.75 3.19 -6.21
CA GLU A 12 -2.82 4.07 -6.66
C GLU A 12 -3.40 4.91 -5.51
N TYR A 13 -3.63 4.31 -4.34
CA TYR A 13 -4.14 5.01 -3.16
C TYR A 13 -3.18 6.10 -2.68
N ILE A 14 -1.88 5.77 -2.55
CA ILE A 14 -0.83 6.75 -2.19
C ILE A 14 -0.78 7.88 -3.23
N LYS A 15 -0.82 7.55 -4.52
CA LYS A 15 -0.85 8.55 -5.60
C LYS A 15 -2.07 9.44 -5.59
N THR A 16 -3.22 8.88 -5.26
CA THR A 16 -4.51 9.60 -5.28
C THR A 16 -4.60 10.59 -4.14
N LEU A 17 -4.14 10.22 -2.95
CA LEU A 17 -4.46 10.95 -1.72
C LEU A 17 -3.27 11.65 -1.06
N LEU A 18 -2.03 11.25 -1.35
CA LEU A 18 -0.86 11.64 -0.55
C LEU A 18 0.30 12.19 -1.37
N ALA A 19 0.65 11.53 -2.48
CA ALA A 19 1.84 11.87 -3.26
C ALA A 19 1.53 12.83 -4.41
N THR A 20 1.97 14.08 -4.28
CA THR A 20 1.94 15.08 -5.36
C THR A 20 3.09 14.89 -6.37
N GLU A 21 4.13 14.16 -5.99
CA GLU A 21 5.34 13.92 -6.80
C GLU A 21 5.26 12.62 -7.62
N VAL A 22 6.14 12.48 -8.62
CA VAL A 22 6.24 11.26 -9.45
C VAL A 22 6.95 10.13 -8.67
N VAL A 23 6.21 9.49 -7.77
CA VAL A 23 6.74 8.42 -6.89
C VAL A 23 6.65 7.01 -7.48
N PHE A 24 5.70 6.79 -8.41
CA PHE A 24 5.50 5.54 -9.15
C PHE A 24 5.27 5.88 -10.63
N PRO A 25 6.25 5.64 -11.52
CA PRO A 25 6.04 5.88 -12.95
C PRO A 25 4.97 4.93 -13.49
N GLY A 26 4.04 5.44 -14.30
CA GLY A 26 2.95 4.66 -14.90
C GLY A 26 1.72 4.42 -14.01
N ILE A 27 1.78 4.77 -12.72
CA ILE A 27 0.60 4.74 -11.83
C ILE A 27 -0.05 6.12 -11.81
N LEU A 28 -1.29 6.19 -12.31
CA LEU A 28 -2.09 7.40 -12.33
C LEU A 28 -2.92 7.53 -11.05
N PRO A 29 -3.15 8.75 -10.53
CA PRO A 29 -4.10 8.96 -9.46
C PRO A 29 -5.52 8.63 -9.93
N ARG A 30 -6.34 8.14 -9.02
CA ARG A 30 -7.74 7.85 -9.29
C ARG A 30 -8.50 9.15 -9.59
N ARG A 31 -9.43 9.07 -10.53
CA ARG A 31 -10.24 10.22 -10.94
C ARG A 31 -11.21 10.63 -9.83
N TRP A 32 -11.41 11.93 -9.69
CA TRP A 32 -12.41 12.49 -8.78
C TRP A 32 -13.79 11.84 -8.99
N GLY A 33 -14.49 11.55 -7.89
CA GLY A 33 -15.80 10.88 -7.92
C GLY A 33 -15.75 9.34 -8.02
N ASN A 34 -14.56 8.73 -8.12
CA ASN A 34 -14.39 7.28 -7.99
C ASN A 34 -13.73 6.95 -6.65
N GLU A 35 -14.53 6.79 -5.61
CA GLU A 35 -14.03 6.44 -4.28
C GLU A 35 -13.53 4.99 -4.24
N PHE A 36 -12.60 4.72 -3.32
CA PHE A 36 -12.17 3.36 -3.07
C PHE A 36 -13.29 2.58 -2.37
N THR A 37 -13.67 1.45 -2.95
CA THR A 37 -14.64 0.55 -2.35
C THR A 37 -14.07 -0.08 -1.08
N ARG A 38 -14.95 -0.58 -0.20
CA ARG A 38 -14.53 -1.29 1.03
C ARG A 38 -13.61 -2.49 0.74
N ALA A 39 -13.87 -3.22 -0.35
CA ALA A 39 -13.03 -4.35 -0.77
C ALA A 39 -11.64 -3.88 -1.22
N GLU A 40 -11.54 -2.77 -1.95
CA GLU A 40 -10.25 -2.18 -2.33
C GLU A 40 -9.48 -1.66 -1.11
N LEU A 41 -10.15 -0.99 -0.16
CA LEU A 41 -9.51 -0.55 1.09
C LEU A 41 -8.94 -1.74 1.88
N GLN A 42 -9.65 -2.87 1.89
CA GLN A 42 -9.16 -4.11 2.49
C GLN A 42 -7.95 -4.69 1.74
N ALA A 43 -7.98 -4.69 0.41
CA ALA A 43 -6.84 -5.09 -0.42
C ALA A 43 -5.61 -4.18 -0.21
N ILE A 44 -5.82 -2.87 -0.09
CA ILE A 44 -4.79 -1.88 0.23
C ILE A 44 -4.19 -2.16 1.61
N TYR A 45 -5.02 -2.41 2.63
CA TYR A 45 -4.55 -2.75 3.97
C TYR A 45 -3.71 -4.04 3.96
N PHE A 46 -4.12 -5.07 3.22
CA PHE A 46 -3.31 -6.29 3.10
C PHE A 46 -2.02 -6.08 2.32
N GLY A 47 -2.05 -5.31 1.24
CA GLY A 47 -0.85 -4.91 0.51
C GLY A 47 0.13 -4.18 1.43
N LEU A 48 -0.38 -3.23 2.22
CA LEU A 48 0.42 -2.50 3.19
C LEU A 48 1.00 -3.43 4.25
N ALA A 49 0.19 -4.31 4.86
CA ALA A 49 0.66 -5.28 5.84
C ALA A 49 1.80 -6.15 5.31
N PHE A 50 1.76 -6.49 4.02
CA PHE A 50 2.82 -7.25 3.36
C PHE A 50 4.11 -6.42 3.20
N VAL A 51 3.99 -5.16 2.78
CA VAL A 51 5.12 -4.23 2.67
C VAL A 51 5.76 -3.97 4.04
N ILE A 52 4.97 -3.78 5.09
CA ILE A 52 5.52 -3.56 6.45
C ILE A 52 6.33 -4.77 6.94
N LYS A 53 6.01 -6.00 6.50
CA LYS A 53 6.81 -7.19 6.86
C LYS A 53 8.23 -7.18 6.28
N THR A 54 8.49 -6.37 5.26
CA THR A 54 9.83 -6.23 4.66
C THR A 54 10.62 -5.09 5.30
N ALA A 55 10.00 -4.33 6.20
CA ALA A 55 10.67 -3.27 6.94
C ALA A 55 11.73 -3.85 7.89
N ASP A 56 12.88 -3.17 7.98
CA ASP A 56 13.90 -3.54 8.95
C ASP A 56 13.44 -3.19 10.37
N PRO A 57 13.36 -4.17 11.30
CA PRO A 57 12.77 -3.94 12.62
C PRO A 57 13.62 -3.08 13.55
N ILE A 58 14.89 -2.86 13.23
CA ILE A 58 15.81 -2.06 14.04
C ILE A 58 15.68 -0.58 13.67
N THR A 59 15.69 -0.29 12.37
CA THR A 59 15.69 1.07 11.81
C THR A 59 14.29 1.62 11.57
N GLN A 60 13.28 0.77 11.36
CA GLN A 60 11.90 1.16 11.03
C GLN A 60 10.89 0.77 12.13
N ARG A 61 11.38 0.61 13.37
CA ARG A 61 10.57 0.18 14.51
C ARG A 61 9.30 1.03 14.71
N THR A 62 9.42 2.36 14.61
CA THR A 62 8.28 3.27 14.81
C THR A 62 7.19 3.05 13.77
N LEU A 63 7.56 2.83 12.50
CA LEU A 63 6.62 2.53 11.42
C LEU A 63 5.90 1.20 11.67
N ILE A 64 6.59 0.18 12.17
CA ILE A 64 6.01 -1.12 12.52
C ILE A 64 5.07 -1.01 13.73
N ASP A 65 5.50 -0.34 14.79
CA ASP A 65 4.72 -0.16 16.02
C ASP A 65 3.44 0.63 15.76
N ASP A 66 3.51 1.68 14.94
CA ASP A 66 2.34 2.45 14.54
C ASP A 66 1.42 1.68 13.59
N PHE A 67 1.97 0.85 12.70
CA PHE A 67 1.15 -0.03 11.87
C PHE A 67 0.35 -1.02 12.72
N CYS A 68 0.95 -1.58 13.78
CA CYS A 68 0.25 -2.48 14.71
C CYS A 68 -0.95 -1.82 15.41
N ARG A 69 -0.97 -0.48 15.50
CA ARG A 69 -2.10 0.29 16.05
C ARG A 69 -3.21 0.55 15.03
N VAL A 70 -2.96 0.30 13.74
CA VAL A 70 -3.95 0.37 12.67
C VAL A 70 -4.86 -0.86 12.76
N GLN A 71 -5.93 -0.75 13.55
CA GLN A 71 -6.94 -1.81 13.75
C GLN A 71 -7.88 -2.02 12.53
N GLY A 72 -7.38 -1.92 11.29
CA GLY A 72 -8.13 -2.21 10.07
C GLY A 72 -8.17 -1.10 8.99
N PRO A 73 -8.83 -1.36 7.85
CA PRO A 73 -8.70 -0.61 6.59
C PRO A 73 -9.41 0.76 6.53
N ASN A 74 -9.91 1.26 7.65
CA ASN A 74 -10.75 2.49 7.69
C ASN A 74 -9.89 3.76 7.83
N LEU A 75 -10.45 4.86 8.35
CA LEU A 75 -9.78 6.16 8.54
C LEU A 75 -8.35 6.10 9.11
N LYS A 76 -8.05 5.14 9.99
CA LYS A 76 -6.70 4.93 10.54
C LYS A 76 -5.65 4.60 9.47
N LEU A 77 -6.04 3.91 8.40
CA LEU A 77 -5.19 3.60 7.26
C LEU A 77 -4.76 4.87 6.53
N HIS A 78 -5.69 5.81 6.32
CA HIS A 78 -5.39 7.09 5.67
C HIS A 78 -4.37 7.91 6.48
N TRP A 79 -4.60 8.04 7.79
CA TRP A 79 -3.70 8.76 8.69
C TRP A 79 -2.31 8.12 8.76
N PHE A 80 -2.26 6.79 8.87
CA PHE A 80 -1.00 6.05 8.88
C PHE A 80 -0.22 6.25 7.58
N LEU A 81 -0.89 6.08 6.43
CA LEU A 81 -0.26 6.31 5.14
C LEU A 81 0.18 7.77 4.99
N GLY A 82 -0.61 8.74 5.46
CA GLY A 82 -0.22 10.15 5.46
C GLY A 82 1.06 10.44 6.24
N ALA A 83 1.28 9.74 7.36
CA ALA A 83 2.49 9.88 8.15
C ALA A 83 3.72 9.20 7.54
N TYR A 84 3.53 8.04 6.90
CA TYR A 84 4.63 7.13 6.52
C TYR A 84 4.76 6.86 5.02
N TRP A 85 4.02 7.56 4.14
CA TRP A 85 3.99 7.22 2.71
C TRP A 85 5.36 7.24 2.04
N ARG A 86 6.30 8.09 2.48
CA ARG A 86 7.65 8.14 1.90
C ARG A 86 8.45 6.88 2.19
N ASP A 87 8.45 6.43 3.45
CA ASP A 87 9.10 5.18 3.86
C ASP A 87 8.45 3.99 3.15
N ILE A 88 7.12 3.99 3.04
CA ILE A 88 6.37 2.94 2.35
C ILE A 88 6.67 2.94 0.84
N VAL A 89 6.83 4.12 0.21
CA VAL A 89 7.28 4.22 -1.19
C VAL A 89 8.68 3.63 -1.36
N GLN A 90 9.61 3.84 -0.43
CA GLN A 90 10.94 3.22 -0.50
C GLN A 90 10.84 1.70 -0.39
N LEU A 91 10.12 1.19 0.61
CA LEU A 91 9.86 -0.25 0.75
C LEU A 91 9.21 -0.85 -0.50
N LEU A 92 8.28 -0.12 -1.14
CA LEU A 92 7.64 -0.54 -2.39
C LEU A 92 8.55 -0.49 -3.62
N LYS A 93 9.60 0.33 -3.62
CA LYS A 93 10.61 0.37 -4.70
C LYS A 93 11.61 -0.77 -4.55
N ASP A 94 11.94 -1.11 -3.30
CA ASP A 94 12.79 -2.25 -2.96
C ASP A 94 12.06 -3.59 -3.19
N TYR A 95 10.73 -3.54 -3.40
CA TYR A 95 9.88 -4.69 -3.71
C TYR A 95 9.29 -4.61 -5.14
N PRO A 96 10.05 -4.98 -6.18
CA PRO A 96 9.56 -5.00 -7.56
C PRO A 96 8.56 -6.16 -7.75
N ASP A 97 7.27 -5.84 -7.80
CA ASP A 97 6.15 -6.62 -8.34
C ASP A 97 6.12 -8.15 -8.10
N SER A 98 6.75 -8.68 -7.04
CA SER A 98 6.58 -10.08 -6.67
C SER A 98 5.28 -10.25 -5.88
N CYS A 99 4.16 -9.95 -6.54
CA CYS A 99 2.85 -10.39 -6.12
C CYS A 99 2.37 -11.44 -7.14
N TYR A 100 2.29 -12.70 -6.66
CA TYR A 100 1.61 -13.87 -7.24
C TYR A 100 2.44 -14.80 -8.15
N HIS A 101 3.09 -15.81 -7.54
CA HIS A 101 3.11 -17.15 -8.12
C HIS A 101 1.77 -17.79 -7.71
N PRO A 102 0.85 -18.13 -8.63
CA PRO A 102 -0.24 -19.04 -8.28
C PRO A 102 0.45 -20.33 -7.80
N LEU A 103 0.17 -20.73 -6.56
CA LEU A 103 0.60 -22.03 -6.06
C LEU A 103 0.20 -23.08 -7.09
N GLY A 104 1.19 -23.87 -7.50
CA GLY A 104 1.08 -24.83 -8.57
C GLY A 104 -0.15 -25.70 -8.43
N GLU A 105 -0.81 -25.91 -9.57
CA GLU A 105 -1.59 -27.09 -9.82
C GLU A 105 -0.68 -28.31 -9.60
N ASN A 106 -1.07 -29.18 -8.68
CA ASN A 106 -0.74 -30.60 -8.72
C ASN A 106 -1.91 -31.38 -8.13
#